data_AF-A0A914T3S4-F1
#
_entry.id   AF-A0A914T3S4-F1
#
_cell.length_a   1.000
_cell.length_b   1.000
_cell.length_c   1.000
_cell.angle_alpha   90.00
_cell.angle_beta   90.00
_cell.angle_gamma   90.00
#
_symmetry.space_group_name_H-M   'P 1'
#
loop_
_entity.id
_entity.type
_entity.pdbx_description
1 polymer ?
#
loop_
_entity_poly.entity_id
_entity_poly.type
_entity_poly.pdbx_seq_one_letter_code
_entity_poly.pdbx_strand_id
1 'polypeptide(L)'
;MQWNNTGIQVMLGAHYCNYPTLFYFSGVLPCVGFYGVMAVCALLALDRFLEMCFPKIASKAFSGNRAYFWMLFPICFQIYAGFEILCVFNINVYAMNPDPFFLIHGMENNINFNFPKFQRFFVIQDVFIITSLIGLYGGILVVLKFKIKTHNMKSAPKIQKQMTYQAFIICGEMLIAPVIHALMYYIEFPMFVEVFAHLSWISMHGRFLLTFMIKF
;
A
#
# COMPACT_ATOMS: atom_id res chain seq x y z
N MET A 1 -16.69 -1.92 -22.72
CA MET A 1 -16.19 -0.54 -22.47
C MET A 1 -15.97 -0.42 -20.96
N GLN A 2 -14.70 -0.49 -20.54
CA GLN A 2 -14.27 -0.49 -19.13
C GLN A 2 -13.67 0.87 -18.79
N TRP A 3 -14.44 1.72 -18.09
CA TRP A 3 -13.93 2.97 -17.52
C TRP A 3 -14.56 3.14 -16.12
N ASN A 4 -13.70 3.25 -15.10
CA ASN A 4 -13.93 3.73 -13.73
C ASN A 4 -15.35 3.59 -13.12
N ASN A 5 -15.57 2.50 -12.40
CA ASN A 5 -16.82 2.22 -11.69
C ASN A 5 -17.15 3.23 -10.56
N THR A 6 -16.14 3.79 -9.88
CA THR A 6 -16.36 4.73 -8.75
C THR A 6 -16.76 6.13 -9.19
N GLY A 7 -16.25 6.62 -10.33
CA GLY A 7 -16.62 7.94 -10.85
C GLY A 7 -18.07 8.03 -11.31
N ILE A 8 -18.60 6.96 -11.92
CA ILE A 8 -20.01 6.89 -12.35
C ILE A 8 -20.95 6.86 -11.14
N GLN A 9 -20.59 6.13 -10.09
CA GLN A 9 -21.38 6.07 -8.84
C GLN A 9 -21.54 7.44 -8.19
N VAL A 10 -20.46 8.22 -8.16
CA VAL A 10 -20.48 9.61 -7.66
C VAL A 10 -21.34 10.52 -8.55
N MET A 11 -21.21 10.42 -9.87
CA MET A 11 -22.03 11.21 -10.81
C MET A 11 -23.53 10.88 -10.72
N LEU A 12 -23.88 9.64 -10.40
CA LEU A 12 -25.26 9.18 -10.28
C LEU A 12 -25.86 9.35 -8.87
N GLY A 13 -25.06 9.73 -7.86
CA GLY A 13 -25.54 9.82 -6.47
C GLY A 13 -26.04 8.47 -5.92
N ALA A 14 -25.58 7.34 -6.49
CA ALA A 14 -26.11 6.04 -6.12
C ALA A 14 -25.53 5.58 -4.77
N HIS A 15 -26.37 4.98 -3.92
CA HIS A 15 -25.93 4.34 -2.67
C HIS A 15 -25.69 2.84 -2.87
N TYR A 16 -25.02 2.21 -1.91
CA TYR A 16 -24.78 0.76 -1.88
C TYR A 16 -26.06 -0.06 -2.18
N CYS A 17 -27.20 0.38 -1.65
CA CYS A 17 -28.50 -0.28 -1.82
C CYS A 17 -28.99 -0.36 -3.27
N ASN A 18 -28.54 0.56 -4.15
CA ASN A 18 -28.97 0.58 -5.55
C ASN A 18 -28.19 -0.43 -6.41
N TYR A 19 -26.88 -0.61 -6.13
CA TYR A 19 -25.99 -1.45 -6.92
C TYR A 19 -24.96 -2.20 -6.04
N PRO A 20 -25.39 -3.09 -5.14
CA PRO A 20 -24.53 -3.64 -4.08
C PRO A 20 -23.29 -4.35 -4.63
N THR A 21 -23.44 -5.13 -5.71
CA THR A 21 -22.33 -5.84 -6.35
C THR A 21 -21.28 -4.90 -6.93
N LEU A 22 -21.71 -3.80 -7.56
CA LEU A 22 -20.79 -2.83 -8.16
C LEU A 22 -19.99 -2.11 -7.07
N PHE A 23 -20.66 -1.68 -6.00
CA PHE A 23 -20.03 -1.01 -4.86
C PHE A 23 -19.07 -1.92 -4.10
N TYR A 24 -19.43 -3.20 -3.95
CA TYR A 24 -18.56 -4.22 -3.37
C TYR A 24 -17.26 -4.38 -4.17
N PHE A 25 -17.33 -4.68 -5.47
CA PHE A 25 -16.11 -4.85 -6.27
C PHE A 25 -15.28 -3.57 -6.40
N SER A 26 -15.94 -2.41 -6.43
CA SER A 26 -15.25 -1.11 -6.48
C SER A 26 -14.47 -0.80 -5.20
N GLY A 27 -14.87 -1.36 -4.05
CA GLY A 27 -14.13 -1.24 -2.79
C GLY A 27 -13.07 -2.32 -2.61
N VAL A 28 -13.38 -3.57 -2.95
CA VAL A 28 -12.46 -4.71 -2.74
C VAL A 28 -11.23 -4.63 -3.65
N LEU A 29 -11.40 -4.36 -4.95
CA LEU A 29 -10.29 -4.41 -5.90
C LEU A 29 -9.15 -3.43 -5.56
N PRO A 30 -9.42 -2.16 -5.20
CA PRO A 30 -8.36 -1.24 -4.82
C PRO A 30 -7.69 -1.61 -3.50
N CYS A 31 -8.45 -2.11 -2.51
CA CYS A 31 -7.87 -2.58 -1.24
C CYS A 31 -6.93 -3.78 -1.45
N VAL A 32 -7.34 -4.75 -2.28
CA VAL A 32 -6.48 -5.88 -2.65
C VAL A 32 -5.20 -5.38 -3.33
N GLY A 33 -5.32 -4.47 -4.29
CA GLY A 33 -4.16 -3.88 -4.96
C GLY A 33 -3.20 -3.21 -3.99
N PHE A 34 -3.71 -2.50 -2.98
CA PHE A 34 -2.90 -1.82 -1.98
C PHE A 34 -2.04 -2.79 -1.17
N TYR A 35 -2.63 -3.85 -0.62
CA TYR A 35 -1.89 -4.88 0.10
C TYR A 35 -0.88 -5.61 -0.78
N GLY A 36 -1.20 -5.77 -2.07
CA GLY A 36 -0.25 -6.27 -3.08
C GLY A 36 0.97 -5.37 -3.23
N VAL A 37 0.78 -4.08 -3.44
CA VAL A 37 1.87 -3.11 -3.59
C VAL A 37 2.72 -3.05 -2.31
N MET A 38 2.09 -3.04 -1.13
CA MET A 38 2.81 -3.10 0.15
C MET A 38 3.72 -4.32 0.26
N ALA A 39 3.19 -5.51 -0.03
CA ALA A 39 3.94 -6.77 0.05
C ALA A 39 5.14 -6.78 -0.90
N VAL A 40 4.98 -6.27 -2.13
CA VAL A 40 6.12 -6.24 -3.03
C VAL A 40 7.12 -5.12 -2.68
N CYS A 41 6.67 -3.97 -2.18
CA CYS A 41 7.59 -2.94 -1.68
C CYS A 41 8.46 -3.48 -0.53
N ALA A 42 7.90 -4.30 0.35
CA ALA A 42 8.65 -5.00 1.39
C ALA A 42 9.67 -5.99 0.80
N LEU A 43 9.28 -6.81 -0.18
CA LEU A 43 10.20 -7.71 -0.88
C LEU A 43 11.34 -6.98 -1.60
N LEU A 44 11.05 -5.84 -2.24
CA LEU A 44 12.06 -5.02 -2.91
C LEU A 44 13.04 -4.41 -1.91
N ALA A 45 12.55 -3.94 -0.76
CA ALA A 45 13.39 -3.43 0.31
C ALA A 45 14.30 -4.54 0.87
N LEU A 46 13.76 -5.77 1.01
CA LEU A 46 14.51 -6.93 1.47
C LEU A 46 15.59 -7.37 0.47
N ASP A 47 15.26 -7.44 -0.82
CA ASP A 47 16.20 -7.74 -1.92
C ASP A 47 17.41 -6.79 -1.84
N ARG A 48 17.15 -5.49 -1.80
CA ARG A 48 18.19 -4.44 -1.73
C ARG A 48 19.01 -4.49 -0.44
N PHE A 49 18.36 -4.76 0.69
CA PHE A 49 19.05 -4.90 1.97
C PHE A 49 20.00 -6.10 1.95
N LEU A 50 19.56 -7.24 1.40
CA LEU A 50 20.38 -8.43 1.26
C LEU A 50 21.50 -8.26 0.23
N GLU A 51 21.24 -7.62 -0.91
CA GLU A 51 22.29 -7.30 -1.90
C GLU A 51 23.39 -6.45 -1.27
N MET A 52 23.01 -5.50 -0.40
CA MET A 52 23.95 -4.63 0.29
C MET A 52 24.71 -5.35 1.43
N CYS A 53 24.04 -6.15 2.26
CA CYS A 53 24.65 -6.76 3.43
C CYS A 53 25.33 -8.10 3.12
N PHE A 54 24.66 -8.94 2.32
CA PHE A 54 25.02 -10.34 2.08
C PHE A 54 24.84 -10.71 0.60
N PRO A 55 25.70 -10.20 -0.31
CA PRO A 55 25.52 -10.35 -1.75
C PRO A 55 25.46 -11.81 -2.22
N LYS A 56 26.15 -12.74 -1.54
CA LYS A 56 26.09 -14.18 -1.83
C LYS A 56 24.71 -14.79 -1.51
N ILE A 57 24.05 -14.31 -0.46
CA ILE A 57 22.71 -14.78 -0.08
C ILE A 57 21.68 -14.17 -1.03
N ALA A 58 21.80 -12.88 -1.32
CA ALA A 58 20.93 -12.19 -2.26
C ALA A 58 20.98 -12.84 -3.65
N SER A 59 22.17 -13.12 -4.19
CA SER A 59 22.28 -13.81 -5.47
C SER A 59 21.68 -15.21 -5.41
N LYS A 60 21.79 -15.94 -4.30
CA LYS A 60 21.17 -17.27 -4.19
C LYS A 60 19.65 -17.18 -4.10
N ALA A 61 19.11 -16.21 -3.36
CA ALA A 61 17.68 -16.08 -3.10
C ALA A 61 16.90 -15.39 -4.24
N PHE A 62 17.46 -14.34 -4.85
CA PHE A 62 16.73 -13.43 -5.76
C PHE A 62 17.23 -13.42 -7.21
N SER A 63 18.23 -14.23 -7.59
CA SER A 63 18.71 -14.22 -9.00
C SER A 63 17.90 -15.10 -9.95
N GLY A 64 17.80 -14.64 -11.21
CA GLY A 64 17.17 -15.36 -12.31
C GLY A 64 15.71 -15.65 -12.03
N ASN A 65 15.27 -16.88 -12.34
CA ASN A 65 13.86 -17.25 -12.24
C ASN A 65 13.33 -17.33 -10.79
N ARG A 66 14.22 -17.32 -9.79
CA ARG A 66 13.82 -17.37 -8.37
C ARG A 66 13.15 -16.08 -7.89
N ALA A 67 13.46 -14.93 -8.50
CA ALA A 67 12.73 -13.69 -8.22
C ALA A 67 11.23 -13.82 -8.54
N TYR A 68 10.87 -14.49 -9.64
CA TYR A 68 9.47 -14.73 -9.98
C TYR A 68 8.77 -15.65 -8.98
N PHE A 69 9.50 -16.58 -8.36
CA PHE A 69 8.94 -17.39 -7.28
C PHE A 69 8.58 -16.54 -6.05
N TRP A 70 9.43 -15.57 -5.67
CA TRP A 70 9.09 -14.62 -4.60
C TRP A 70 7.90 -13.73 -4.95
N MET A 71 7.67 -13.43 -6.22
CA MET A 71 6.47 -12.69 -6.68
C MET A 71 5.16 -13.46 -6.49
N LEU A 72 5.21 -14.79 -6.29
CA LEU A 72 4.00 -15.55 -5.92
C LEU A 72 3.49 -15.15 -4.54
N PHE A 73 4.36 -14.76 -3.61
CA PHE A 73 3.96 -14.41 -2.25
C PHE A 73 3.00 -13.19 -2.21
N PRO A 74 3.31 -12.04 -2.84
CA PRO A 74 2.37 -10.93 -2.96
C PRO A 74 1.09 -11.27 -3.70
N ILE A 75 1.13 -12.17 -4.69
CA ILE A 75 -0.07 -12.61 -5.43
C ILE A 75 -0.98 -13.44 -4.53
N CYS A 76 -0.42 -14.43 -3.82
CA CYS A 76 -1.18 -15.23 -2.85
C CYS A 76 -1.76 -14.36 -1.73
N PHE A 77 -0.99 -13.38 -1.26
CA PHE A 77 -1.44 -12.43 -0.24
C PHE A 77 -2.58 -11.53 -0.73
N GLN A 78 -2.53 -11.05 -1.98
CA GLN A 78 -3.63 -10.32 -2.61
C GLN A 78 -4.91 -11.16 -2.71
N ILE A 79 -4.78 -12.42 -3.14
CA ILE A 79 -5.92 -13.33 -3.24
C ILE A 79 -6.53 -13.55 -1.85
N TYR A 80 -5.70 -13.84 -0.85
CA TYR A 80 -6.15 -13.99 0.54
C TYR A 80 -6.87 -12.73 1.05
N ALA A 81 -6.27 -11.56 0.86
CA ALA A 81 -6.85 -10.29 1.25
C ALA A 81 -8.21 -10.07 0.55
N GLY A 82 -8.36 -10.44 -0.72
CA GLY A 82 -9.62 -10.26 -1.46
C GLY A 82 -10.80 -11.09 -0.96
N PHE A 83 -10.55 -12.23 -0.31
CA PHE A 83 -11.59 -13.03 0.34
C PHE A 83 -11.99 -12.47 1.70
N GLU A 84 -11.06 -11.83 2.39
CA GLU A 84 -11.28 -11.31 3.73
C GLU A 84 -11.87 -9.88 3.68
N ILE A 85 -11.51 -9.07 2.68
CA ILE A 85 -11.88 -7.64 2.61
C ILE A 85 -13.38 -7.40 2.45
N LEU A 86 -14.01 -6.95 3.53
CA LEU A 86 -15.23 -6.15 3.49
C LEU A 86 -14.86 -4.67 3.54
N CYS A 87 -14.56 -4.08 2.39
CA CYS A 87 -14.50 -2.63 2.21
C CYS A 87 -15.47 -2.27 1.09
N VAL A 88 -16.46 -1.44 1.42
CA VAL A 88 -17.47 -0.99 0.47
C VAL A 88 -17.21 0.49 0.19
N PHE A 89 -17.34 0.91 -1.06
CA PHE A 89 -17.28 2.33 -1.37
C PHE A 89 -18.49 3.05 -0.75
N ASN A 90 -18.26 4.11 0.01
CA ASN A 90 -19.32 4.92 0.61
C ASN A 90 -19.26 6.33 0.00
N ILE A 91 -20.38 6.76 -0.58
CA ILE A 91 -20.50 8.03 -1.29
C ILE A 91 -20.45 9.25 -0.35
N ASN A 92 -20.83 9.09 0.91
CA ASN A 92 -20.87 10.19 1.88
C ASN A 92 -19.47 10.64 2.31
N VAL A 93 -18.49 9.75 2.25
CA VAL A 93 -17.07 10.01 2.58
C VAL A 93 -16.16 9.91 1.35
N TYR A 94 -16.75 9.74 0.17
CA TYR A 94 -16.06 9.48 -1.10
C TYR A 94 -14.90 8.48 -1.00
N ALA A 95 -15.02 7.50 -0.11
CA ALA A 95 -13.94 6.62 0.29
C ALA A 95 -14.44 5.21 0.56
N MET A 96 -13.50 4.26 0.57
CA MET A 96 -13.77 2.92 1.08
C MET A 96 -14.05 3.02 2.57
N ASN A 97 -15.12 2.41 3.04
CA ASN A 97 -15.45 2.30 4.45
C ASN A 97 -15.89 0.86 4.75
N PRO A 98 -15.39 0.23 5.83
CA PRO A 98 -15.91 -1.04 6.31
C PRO A 98 -17.41 -0.98 6.61
N ASP A 99 -17.90 0.18 7.08
CA ASP A 99 -19.31 0.42 7.29
C ASP A 99 -19.98 1.05 6.04
N PRO A 100 -20.81 0.28 5.31
CA PRO A 100 -21.52 0.79 4.14
C PRO A 100 -22.61 1.83 4.49
N PHE A 101 -22.98 1.95 5.77
CA PHE A 101 -24.00 2.86 6.27
C PHE A 101 -23.43 4.05 7.05
N PHE A 102 -22.10 4.22 7.05
CA PHE A 102 -21.44 5.34 7.69
C PHE A 102 -22.01 6.69 7.19
N LEU A 103 -22.36 7.56 8.13
CA LEU A 103 -23.03 8.86 7.92
C LEU A 103 -24.41 8.78 7.23
N ILE A 104 -25.12 7.66 7.32
CA ILE A 104 -26.53 7.57 6.90
C ILE A 104 -27.45 7.68 8.13
N HIS A 105 -28.13 8.82 8.24
CA HIS A 105 -29.07 9.07 9.34
C HIS A 105 -30.15 8.00 9.44
N GLY A 106 -30.33 7.44 10.64
CA GLY A 106 -31.36 6.43 10.95
C GLY A 106 -30.93 4.97 10.77
N MET A 107 -29.71 4.70 10.30
CA MET A 107 -29.16 3.33 10.18
C MET A 107 -27.99 3.03 11.14
N GLU A 108 -27.67 3.96 12.03
CA GLU A 108 -26.52 3.93 12.96
C GLU A 108 -26.56 2.74 13.95
N ASN A 109 -27.75 2.22 14.30
CA ASN A 109 -27.93 1.21 15.34
C ASN A 109 -28.04 -0.24 14.86
N ASN A 110 -27.98 -0.50 13.54
CA ASN A 110 -28.25 -1.84 12.98
C ASN A 110 -27.02 -2.74 12.83
N ILE A 111 -25.86 -2.36 13.37
CA ILE A 111 -24.58 -2.89 12.90
C ILE A 111 -23.86 -3.68 14.00
N ASN A 112 -24.27 -4.94 14.18
CA ASN A 112 -23.63 -5.93 15.05
C ASN A 112 -22.62 -6.82 14.30
N PHE A 113 -21.93 -6.26 13.31
CA PHE A 113 -20.96 -6.98 12.50
C PHE A 113 -19.59 -6.98 13.17
N ASN A 114 -18.84 -8.07 13.04
CA ASN A 114 -17.46 -8.24 13.54
C ASN A 114 -16.41 -7.30 12.88
N PHE A 115 -16.83 -6.14 12.35
CA PHE A 115 -15.98 -5.08 11.79
C PHE A 115 -14.74 -4.74 12.63
N PRO A 116 -14.80 -4.70 13.98
CA PRO A 116 -13.63 -4.34 14.78
C PRO A 116 -12.48 -5.34 14.67
N LYS A 117 -12.75 -6.63 14.43
CA LYS A 117 -11.69 -7.65 14.33
C LYS A 117 -10.96 -7.55 13.00
N PHE A 118 -11.71 -7.35 11.92
CA PHE A 118 -11.19 -7.20 10.58
C PHE A 118 -10.30 -5.94 10.46
N GLN A 119 -10.81 -4.79 10.89
CA GLN A 119 -10.08 -3.53 10.86
C GLN A 119 -8.76 -3.59 11.66
N ARG A 120 -8.76 -4.26 12.82
CA ARG A 120 -7.55 -4.44 13.65
C ARG A 120 -6.47 -5.24 12.94
N PHE A 121 -6.84 -6.30 12.20
CA PHE A 121 -5.88 -7.14 11.48
C PHE A 121 -5.09 -6.32 10.45
N PHE A 122 -5.79 -5.50 9.66
CA PHE A 122 -5.15 -4.68 8.62
C PHE A 122 -4.32 -3.54 9.20
N VAL A 123 -4.78 -2.87 10.25
CA VAL A 123 -3.97 -1.86 10.95
C VAL A 123 -2.68 -2.45 11.50
N ILE A 124 -2.73 -3.66 12.09
CA ILE A 124 -1.53 -4.36 12.58
C ILE A 124 -0.58 -4.67 11.42
N GLN A 125 -1.11 -5.13 10.28
CA GLN A 125 -0.29 -5.41 9.11
C GLN A 125 0.35 -4.15 8.52
N ASP A 126 -0.39 -3.04 8.41
CA ASP A 126 0.14 -1.77 7.93
C ASP A 126 1.29 -1.30 8.81
N VAL A 127 1.10 -1.31 10.14
CA VAL A 127 2.15 -0.94 11.09
C VAL A 127 3.36 -1.86 10.96
N PHE A 128 3.15 -3.18 10.82
CA PHE A 128 4.24 -4.14 10.63
C PHE A 128 5.03 -3.88 9.34
N ILE A 129 4.35 -3.60 8.23
CA ILE A 129 5.01 -3.34 6.95
C ILE A 129 5.76 -2.00 6.98
N ILE A 130 5.14 -0.95 7.50
CA ILE A 130 5.76 0.39 7.61
C ILE A 130 7.02 0.32 8.48
N THR A 131 6.92 -0.31 9.66
CA THR A 131 8.07 -0.48 10.56
C THR A 131 9.18 -1.30 9.92
N SER A 132 8.83 -2.38 9.20
CA SER A 132 9.78 -3.19 8.44
C SER A 132 10.47 -2.40 7.33
N LEU A 133 9.73 -1.58 6.57
CA LEU A 133 10.29 -0.72 5.51
C LEU A 133 11.26 0.32 6.05
N ILE A 134 10.89 1.00 7.14
CA ILE A 134 11.77 1.95 7.83
C ILE A 134 13.04 1.24 8.32
N GLY A 135 12.90 0.06 8.91
CA GLY A 135 14.03 -0.75 9.37
C GLY A 135 14.98 -1.17 8.25
N LEU A 136 14.44 -1.72 7.15
CA LEU A 136 15.23 -2.19 6.00
C LEU A 136 15.93 -1.04 5.30
N TYR A 137 15.21 0.04 4.94
CA TYR A 137 15.82 1.19 4.28
C TYR A 137 16.77 1.95 5.21
N GLY A 138 16.45 2.09 6.49
CA GLY A 138 17.37 2.63 7.50
C GLY A 138 18.65 1.81 7.59
N GLY A 139 18.53 0.48 7.62
CA GLY A 139 19.65 -0.46 7.58
C GLY A 139 20.51 -0.30 6.32
N ILE A 140 19.89 -0.20 5.14
CA ILE A 140 20.61 0.07 3.88
C ILE A 140 21.45 1.34 4.00
N LEU A 141 20.88 2.44 4.51
CA LEU A 141 21.60 3.72 4.64
C LEU A 141 22.77 3.61 5.64
N VAL A 142 22.60 2.90 6.75
CA VAL A 142 23.66 2.68 7.75
C VAL A 142 24.80 1.87 7.13
N VAL A 143 24.49 0.71 6.53
CA VAL A 143 25.50 -0.16 5.91
C VAL A 143 26.23 0.55 4.76
N LEU A 144 25.50 1.32 3.96
CA LEU A 144 26.08 2.10 2.88
C LEU A 144 27.06 3.13 3.44
N LYS A 145 26.71 3.91 4.47
CA LYS A 145 27.64 4.86 5.11
C LYS A 145 28.92 4.17 5.61
N PHE A 146 28.81 3.00 6.23
CA PHE A 146 29.98 2.23 6.66
C PHE A 146 30.85 1.80 5.48
N LYS A 147 30.27 1.24 4.42
CA LYS A 147 31.03 0.82 3.22
C LYS A 147 31.74 1.98 2.53
N ILE A 148 31.08 3.14 2.44
CA ILE A 148 31.66 4.34 1.85
C ILE A 148 32.92 4.76 2.61
N LYS A 149 32.83 4.80 3.95
CA LYS A 149 33.95 5.16 4.82
C LYS A 149 35.10 4.16 4.72
N THR A 150 34.80 2.86 4.66
CA THR A 150 35.83 1.80 4.64
C THR A 150 36.51 1.67 3.29
N HIS A 151 35.79 1.83 2.18
CA HIS A 151 36.30 1.54 0.83
C HIS A 151 36.57 2.78 -0.04
N ASN A 152 36.42 4.01 0.47
CA ASN A 152 36.66 5.26 -0.26
C ASN A 152 36.03 5.27 -1.68
N MET A 153 34.77 4.80 -1.77
CA MET A 153 34.08 4.63 -3.04
C MET A 153 33.75 5.99 -3.69
N LYS A 154 34.28 6.26 -4.89
CA LYS A 154 34.04 7.52 -5.62
C LYS A 154 32.60 7.70 -6.13
N SER A 155 31.89 6.61 -6.43
CA SER A 155 30.48 6.62 -6.87
C SER A 155 29.47 6.62 -5.73
N ALA A 156 29.94 6.49 -4.48
CA ALA A 156 29.14 6.43 -3.27
C ALA A 156 28.06 7.51 -3.14
N PRO A 157 28.34 8.81 -3.42
CA PRO A 157 27.37 9.86 -3.17
C PRO A 157 26.14 9.75 -4.09
N LYS A 158 26.33 9.26 -5.32
CA LYS A 158 25.24 9.08 -6.29
C LYS A 158 24.32 7.93 -5.87
N ILE A 159 24.91 6.78 -5.54
CA ILE A 159 24.16 5.59 -5.08
C ILE A 159 23.43 5.89 -3.77
N GLN A 160 24.08 6.55 -2.81
CA GLN A 160 23.46 6.95 -1.55
C GLN A 160 22.30 7.92 -1.77
N LYS A 161 22.46 8.93 -2.63
CA LYS A 161 21.40 9.88 -2.95
C LYS A 161 20.19 9.19 -3.57
N GLN A 162 20.40 8.28 -4.52
CA GLN A 162 19.33 7.53 -5.17
C GLN A 162 18.59 6.61 -4.18
N MET A 163 19.32 5.87 -3.34
CA MET A 163 18.71 4.99 -2.33
C MET A 163 17.95 5.78 -1.26
N THR A 164 18.48 6.93 -0.83
CA THR A 164 17.80 7.81 0.13
C THR A 164 16.51 8.39 -0.46
N TYR A 165 16.54 8.81 -1.73
CA TYR A 165 15.37 9.32 -2.42
C TYR A 165 14.27 8.26 -2.57
N GLN A 166 14.64 7.04 -2.96
CA GLN A 166 13.70 5.93 -3.05
C GLN A 166 13.09 5.56 -1.69
N ALA A 167 13.91 5.52 -0.64
CA ALA A 167 13.44 5.28 0.72
C ALA A 167 12.46 6.35 1.19
N PHE A 168 12.78 7.63 0.98
CA PHE A 168 11.93 8.74 1.40
C PHE A 168 10.55 8.70 0.72
N ILE A 169 10.52 8.43 -0.59
CA ILE A 169 9.26 8.34 -1.33
C ILE A 169 8.44 7.14 -0.86
N ILE A 170 9.03 5.94 -0.86
CA ILE A 170 8.29 4.70 -0.54
C ILE A 170 7.79 4.77 0.90
N CYS A 171 8.64 5.10 1.87
CA CYS A 171 8.22 5.17 3.26
C CYS A 171 7.24 6.34 3.51
N GLY A 172 7.40 7.46 2.82
CA GLY A 172 6.51 8.61 2.96
C GLY A 172 5.10 8.32 2.45
N GLU A 173 4.98 7.76 1.24
CA GLU A 173 3.67 7.40 0.67
C GLU A 173 2.99 6.28 1.47
N MET A 174 3.77 5.29 1.94
CA MET A 174 3.30 4.19 2.80
C MET A 174 2.91 4.64 4.22
N LEU A 175 3.27 5.85 4.64
CA LEU A 175 2.85 6.42 5.93
C LEU A 175 1.62 7.31 5.76
N ILE A 176 1.62 8.20 4.75
CA ILE A 176 0.62 9.25 4.62
C ILE A 176 -0.73 8.69 4.18
N ALA A 177 -0.77 7.91 3.10
CA ALA A 177 -2.04 7.43 2.55
C ALA A 177 -2.79 6.50 3.53
N PRO A 178 -2.14 5.49 4.15
CA PRO A 178 -2.86 4.55 5.01
C PRO A 178 -3.35 5.19 6.29
N VAL A 179 -2.59 6.14 6.87
CA VAL A 179 -3.02 6.86 8.08
C VAL A 179 -4.26 7.70 7.80
N ILE A 180 -4.27 8.46 6.70
CA ILE A 180 -5.42 9.30 6.36
C ILE A 180 -6.65 8.44 6.07
N HIS A 181 -6.50 7.36 5.30
CA HIS A 181 -7.61 6.42 5.03
C HIS A 181 -8.10 5.68 6.29
N ALA A 182 -7.21 5.33 7.22
CA ALA A 182 -7.61 4.74 8.49
C ALA A 182 -8.41 5.72 9.35
N LEU A 183 -8.06 7.02 9.32
CA LEU A 183 -8.81 8.05 10.03
C LEU A 183 -10.18 8.31 9.39
N MET A 184 -10.30 8.20 8.05
CA MET A 184 -11.58 8.33 7.33
C MET A 184 -12.63 7.28 7.74
N TYR A 185 -12.22 6.19 8.39
CA TYR A 185 -13.15 5.23 8.98
C TYR A 185 -13.87 5.75 10.23
N TYR A 186 -13.31 6.77 10.89
CA TYR A 186 -13.78 7.24 12.19
C TYR A 186 -14.31 8.67 12.15
N ILE A 187 -13.75 9.51 11.27
CA ILE A 187 -14.09 10.93 11.19
C ILE A 187 -14.28 11.38 9.75
N GLU A 188 -15.17 12.34 9.56
CA GLU A 188 -15.36 13.03 8.29
C GLU A 188 -14.24 14.04 8.07
N PHE A 189 -13.71 14.11 6.85
CA PHE A 189 -12.68 15.06 6.45
C PHE A 189 -13.23 16.03 5.40
N PRO A 190 -12.68 17.25 5.30
CA PRO A 190 -13.01 18.11 4.18
C PRO A 190 -12.48 17.50 2.88
N MET A 191 -13.24 17.67 1.79
CA MET A 191 -13.00 17.07 0.46
C MET A 191 -11.55 17.19 -0.05
N PHE A 192 -10.84 18.29 0.24
CA PHE A 192 -9.46 18.44 -0.22
C PHE A 192 -8.49 17.43 0.41
N VAL A 193 -8.74 17.01 1.67
CA VAL A 193 -7.94 15.98 2.36
C VAL A 193 -8.24 14.60 1.77
N GLU A 194 -9.51 14.33 1.47
CA GLU A 194 -9.93 13.10 0.78
C GLU A 194 -9.27 12.96 -0.60
N VAL A 195 -9.35 14.02 -1.43
CA VAL A 195 -8.70 14.04 -2.74
C VAL A 195 -7.20 13.82 -2.61
N PHE A 196 -6.54 14.46 -1.64
CA PHE A 196 -5.12 14.27 -1.40
C PHE A 196 -4.78 12.82 -0.99
N ALA A 197 -5.61 12.19 -0.15
CA ALA A 197 -5.44 10.81 0.25
C ALA A 197 -5.54 9.86 -0.95
N HIS A 198 -6.57 10.04 -1.79
CA HIS A 198 -6.75 9.25 -3.02
C HIS A 198 -5.63 9.46 -4.02
N LEU A 199 -5.14 10.70 -4.20
CA LEU A 199 -3.99 10.97 -5.06
C LEU A 199 -2.72 10.30 -4.54
N SER A 200 -2.50 10.33 -3.22
CA SER A 200 -1.38 9.65 -2.57
C SER A 200 -1.48 8.13 -2.71
N TRP A 201 -2.69 7.57 -2.61
CA TRP A 201 -2.93 6.15 -2.85
C TRP A 201 -2.65 5.76 -4.31
N ILE A 202 -3.14 6.55 -5.28
CA ILE A 202 -2.91 6.30 -6.71
C ILE A 202 -1.42 6.38 -7.05
N SER A 203 -0.67 7.33 -6.45
CA SER A 203 0.77 7.46 -6.70
C SER A 203 1.55 6.23 -6.27
N MET A 204 1.14 5.53 -5.21
CA MET A 204 1.75 4.28 -4.76
C MET A 204 1.66 3.17 -5.83
N HIS A 205 0.51 3.06 -6.51
CA HIS A 205 0.32 2.09 -7.60
C HIS A 205 1.11 2.46 -8.85
N GLY A 206 1.15 3.74 -9.21
CA GLY A 206 1.81 4.22 -10.44
C GLY A 206 3.34 4.14 -10.41
N ARG A 207 3.97 4.33 -9.25
CA ARG A 207 5.45 4.38 -9.14
C ARG A 207 6.11 3.02 -9.13
N PHE A 208 5.38 1.98 -8.76
CA PHE A 208 5.90 0.64 -8.65
C PHE A 208 6.50 0.13 -9.98
N LEU A 209 5.84 0.44 -11.11
CA LEU A 209 6.34 0.16 -12.46
C LEU A 209 7.64 0.91 -12.78
N LEU A 210 7.81 2.14 -12.29
CA LEU A 210 9.00 2.95 -12.52
C LEU A 210 10.22 2.45 -11.73
N THR A 211 10.01 1.91 -10.52
CA THR A 211 11.12 1.40 -9.70
C THR A 211 11.73 0.10 -10.22
N PHE A 212 10.97 -0.76 -10.89
CA PHE A 212 11.50 -1.97 -11.53
C PHE A 212 12.37 -1.67 -12.75
N MET A 213 12.10 -0.58 -13.47
CA MET A 213 12.89 -0.17 -14.64
C MET A 213 14.27 0.41 -14.28
N ILE A 214 14.52 0.76 -13.01
CA ILE A 214 15.77 1.38 -12.55
C ILE A 214 16.85 0.33 -12.18
N LYS A 215 16.66 -0.96 -12.54
CA LYS A 215 17.74 -1.97 -12.46
C LYS A 215 18.75 -1.92 -13.63
N PHE A 216 18.73 -0.87 -14.46
CA PHE A 216 19.68 -0.66 -15.56
C PHE A 216 20.44 0.65 -15.44
#